data_AF-A0A350Q851-F1
#
_entry.id   AF-A0A350Q851-F1
#
_cell.length_a   1.000
_cell.length_b   1.000
_cell.length_c   1.000
_cell.angle_alpha   90.00
_cell.angle_beta   90.00
_cell.angle_gamma   90.00
#
_symmetry.space_group_name_H-M   'P 1'
#
loop_
_entity.id
_entity.type
_entity.pdbx_description
1 polymer ?
#
loop_
_entity_poly.entity_id
_entity_poly.type
_entity_poly.pdbx_seq_one_letter_code
_entity_poly.pdbx_strand_id
1 'polypeptide(L)' 'ANGRSVILRVNDRGPFVEGRIIDLSFTAATKLGMADQGTARVQVVALDPPAQDRTP' A
#
# COMPACT_ATOMS: atom_id res chain seq x y z
N ALA A 1 -7.15 13.16 7.84
CA ALA A 1 -6.83 12.43 6.59
C ALA A 1 -6.38 13.44 5.53
N ASN A 2 -5.44 13.11 4.66
CA ASN A 2 -4.94 14.03 3.61
C ASN A 2 -5.69 13.92 2.27
N GLY A 3 -6.75 13.11 2.20
CA GLY A 3 -7.60 12.94 1.02
C GLY A 3 -6.97 12.15 -0.14
N ARG A 4 -5.77 11.57 0.05
CA ARG A 4 -5.05 10.84 -1.01
C ARG A 4 -5.24 9.34 -0.87
N SER A 5 -5.34 8.65 -2.00
CA SER A 5 -5.49 7.18 -2.07
C SER A 5 -4.76 6.59 -3.28
N VAL A 6 -4.36 5.33 -3.19
CA VAL A 6 -3.73 4.59 -4.28
C VAL A 6 -4.13 3.12 -4.20
N ILE A 7 -4.37 2.48 -5.35
CA ILE A 7 -4.58 1.03 -5.45
C ILE A 7 -3.23 0.38 -5.71
N LEU A 8 -2.91 -0.66 -4.95
CA LEU A 8 -1.64 -1.39 -5.03
C LEU A 8 -1.89 -2.88 -5.10
N ARG A 9 -0.91 -3.60 -5.63
CA ARG A 9 -0.84 -5.07 -5.59
C ARG A 9 0.05 -5.48 -4.43
N VAL A 10 -0.42 -6.43 -3.62
CA VAL A 10 0.44 -7.11 -2.63
C VAL A 10 1.43 -8.00 -3.38
N ASN A 11 2.73 -7.75 -3.21
CA ASN A 11 3.78 -8.46 -3.92
C ASN A 11 4.88 -9.03 -2.99
N ASP A 12 4.80 -8.78 -1.69
CA ASP A 12 5.79 -9.26 -0.71
C ASP A 12 5.15 -9.51 0.66
N ARG A 13 5.87 -10.20 1.54
CA ARG A 13 5.51 -10.47 2.94
C ARG A 13 6.28 -9.52 3.86
N GLY A 14 5.65 -9.10 4.95
CA GLY A 14 6.23 -8.20 5.94
C GLY A 14 5.39 -6.94 6.12
N PRO A 15 5.86 -5.97 6.93
CA PRO A 15 7.19 -5.89 7.55
C PRO A 15 7.38 -6.80 8.77
N PHE A 16 8.63 -7.14 9.07
CA PHE A 16 9.01 -7.97 10.23
C PHE A 16 9.42 -7.15 11.46
N VAL A 17 9.09 -5.85 11.46
CA VAL A 17 9.38 -4.91 12.54
C VAL A 17 8.10 -4.68 13.33
N GLU A 18 8.18 -4.81 14.66
CA GLU A 18 7.04 -4.60 15.54
C GLU A 18 6.41 -3.21 15.34
N GLY A 19 5.07 -3.16 15.31
CA GLY A 19 4.32 -1.92 15.15
C GLY A 19 4.15 -1.42 13.71
N ARG A 20 4.78 -2.04 12.71
CA ARG A 20 4.51 -1.75 11.28
C ARG A 20 3.64 -2.85 10.67
N ILE A 21 2.70 -2.46 9.82
CA ILE A 21 1.69 -3.37 9.25
C ILE A 21 1.88 -3.57 7.74
N ILE A 22 2.41 -2.57 7.02
CA ILE A 22 2.63 -2.64 5.58
C ILE A 22 3.78 -1.73 5.17
N ASP A 23 4.55 -2.17 4.18
CA ASP A 23 5.57 -1.37 3.53
C ASP A 23 5.10 -0.99 2.12
N LEU A 24 5.22 0.30 1.81
CA LEU A 24 4.85 0.82 0.51
C LEU A 24 6.11 1.07 -0.30
N SER A 25 6.03 0.90 -1.62
CA SER A 25 7.07 1.40 -2.51
C SER A 25 7.21 2.91 -2.35
N PHE A 26 8.41 3.45 -2.60
CA PHE A 26 8.67 4.89 -2.53
C PHE A 26 7.66 5.69 -3.37
N THR A 27 7.38 5.23 -4.60
CA THR A 27 6.39 5.87 -5.48
C THR A 27 4.98 5.91 -4.87
N ALA A 28 4.55 4.85 -4.19
CA ALA A 28 3.26 4.83 -3.50
C ALA A 28 3.24 5.79 -2.30
N ALA A 29 4.31 5.82 -1.50
CA ALA A 29 4.45 6.77 -0.39
C ALA A 29 4.43 8.23 -0.87
N THR A 30 5.08 8.55 -1.99
CA THR A 30 5.06 9.89 -2.60
C THR A 30 3.66 10.27 -3.07
N LYS A 31 2.96 9.36 -3.76
CA LYS A 31 1.56 9.58 -4.18
C LYS A 31 0.63 9.82 -2.99
N LEU A 32 0.85 9.11 -1.88
CA LEU A 32 0.13 9.33 -0.63
C LEU A 32 0.60 10.55 0.16
N GLY A 33 1.71 11.21 -0.24
CA GLY A 33 2.25 12.39 0.43
C GLY A 33 2.88 12.10 1.79
N MET A 34 3.47 10.91 1.97
CA MET A 34 4.11 10.47 3.23
C MET A 34 5.58 10.08 3.08
N ALA A 35 6.17 10.22 1.89
CA ALA A 35 7.55 9.77 1.63
C ALA A 35 8.57 10.40 2.61
N ASP A 36 8.44 11.70 2.87
CA ASP A 36 9.37 12.43 3.74
C ASP A 36 9.17 12.15 5.25
N GLN A 37 8.06 11.50 5.63
CA GLN A 37 7.72 11.19 7.03
C GLN A 37 8.29 9.85 7.50
N GLY A 38 8.70 8.99 6.55
CA GLY A 38 9.14 7.62 6.82
C GLY A 38 8.00 6.67 7.18
N THR A 39 7.18 6.99 8.19
CA THR A 39 6.00 6.22 8.58
C THR A 39 4.77 7.10 8.77
N ALA A 40 3.59 6.56 8.50
CA ALA A 40 2.33 7.24 8.72
C ALA A 40 1.21 6.24 9.02
N ARG A 41 0.17 6.71 9.71
CA ARG A 41 -1.09 5.95 9.84
C ARG A 41 -1.87 6.04 8.53
N VAL A 42 -2.33 4.89 8.05
CA VAL A 42 -3.10 4.77 6.82
C VAL A 42 -4.37 3.96 7.06
N GLN A 43 -5.36 4.14 6.21
CA GLN A 43 -6.49 3.23 6.09
C GLN A 43 -6.18 2.24 4.96
N VAL A 44 -6.37 0.95 5.22
CA VAL A 44 -6.18 -0.11 4.23
C VAL A 44 -7.53 -0.75 3.95
N VAL A 45 -7.83 -0.97 2.68
CA VAL A 45 -9.03 -1.67 2.21
C VAL A 45 -8.57 -2.76 1.26
N ALA A 46 -8.96 -4.01 1.56
CA ALA A 46 -8.76 -5.11 0.63
C ALA A 46 -9.77 -4.95 -0.52
N LEU A 47 -9.28 -5.06 -1.76
CA LEU A 47 -10.11 -5.04 -2.95
C LEU A 47 -10.14 -6.46 -3.51
N ASP A 48 -11.33 -6.94 -3.87
CA ASP A 48 -11.44 -8.13 -4.70
C ASP A 48 -10.87 -7.79 -6.07
N PRO A 49 -9.81 -8.48 -6.52
CA PRO A 49 -9.33 -8.26 -7.87
C PRO A 49 -10.47 -8.61 -8.82
N PRO A 50 -10.71 -7.81 -9.88
CA PRO A 50 -11.57 -8.26 -10.96
C PRO A 50 -11.07 -9.64 -11.38
N ALA A 51 -12.00 -10.57 -11.67
CA ALA A 51 -11.69 -11.92 -12.10
C ALA A 51 -10.53 -11.82 -13.09
N GLN A 52 -9.35 -12.28 -12.69
CA GLN A 52 -8.16 -12.10 -13.51
C GLN A 52 -8.53 -12.65 -14.88
N ASP A 53 -8.37 -11.84 -15.94
CA ASP A 53 -8.40 -12.34 -17.30
C ASP A 53 -7.27 -13.36 -17.39
N ARG A 54 -7.62 -14.60 -17.03
CA ARG A 54 -6.85 -15.80 -17.26
C ARG A 54 -6.97 -16.06 -18.75
N THR A 55 -6.34 -15.22 -19.56
CA THR A 55 -5.99 -15.61 -20.91
C THR A 55 -4.90 -16.67 -20.75
N PRO A 56 -5.15 -17.92 -21.19
CA PRO A 56 -4.13 -18.96 -21.19
C PRO A 56 -2.92 -18.57 -22.03
#